data_AF-A0A7S2D0W7-F1
#
_entry.id   AF-A0A7S2D0W7-F1
#
_cell.length_a   1.000
_cell.length_b   1.000
_cell.length_c   1.000
_cell.angle_alpha   90.00
_cell.angle_beta   90.00
_cell.angle_gamma   90.00
#
_symmetry.space_group_name_H-M   'P 1'
#
loop_
_entity.id
_entity.type
_entity.pdbx_description
1 polymer ?
#
loop_
_entity_poly.entity_id
_entity_poly.type
_entity_poly.pdbx_seq_one_letter_code
_entity_poly.pdbx_strand_id
1 'polypeptide(L)'
;AALAMRGKGSILRGFRRELDTDGSLCVGFLNFCKAAKRLGVMVDASRLFGEDSPDTLTLDQLAPEIGKLVWRFRRWMVKTFGGPGEMFLAFEAQEDSHGKLS
;
A
#
# COMPACT_ATOMS: atom_id res chain seq x y z
N ALA A 1 -3.95 -6.77 13.32
CA ALA A 1 -5.43 -6.71 13.50
C ALA A 1 -6.05 -5.40 12.95
N ALA A 2 -5.63 -4.22 13.40
CA ALA A 2 -6.29 -2.94 13.05
C ALA A 2 -6.38 -2.65 11.53
N LEU A 3 -5.29 -2.82 10.79
CA LEU A 3 -5.29 -2.59 9.34
C LEU A 3 -6.25 -3.54 8.61
N ALA A 4 -6.26 -4.82 8.96
CA ALA A 4 -7.19 -5.78 8.36
C ALA A 4 -8.66 -5.36 8.61
N MET A 5 -9.01 -4.91 9.82
CA MET A 5 -10.36 -4.41 10.11
C MET A 5 -10.73 -3.20 9.25
N ARG A 6 -9.85 -2.19 9.17
CA ARG A 6 -10.08 -0.98 8.36
C ARG A 6 -10.10 -1.25 6.85
N GLY A 7 -9.42 -2.30 6.45
CA GLY A 7 -9.40 -2.83 5.09
C GLY A 7 -10.45 -3.91 4.80
N LYS A 8 -11.43 -4.13 5.69
CA LYS A 8 -12.50 -5.13 5.52
C LYS A 8 -11.94 -6.53 5.20
N GLY A 9 -10.98 -6.99 6.01
CA GLY A 9 -10.27 -8.26 5.84
C GLY A 9 -8.94 -8.14 5.08
N SER A 10 -8.74 -7.10 4.27
CA SER A 10 -7.50 -6.91 3.51
C SER A 10 -6.53 -5.97 4.22
N ILE A 11 -5.35 -6.47 4.62
CA ILE A 11 -4.28 -5.64 5.19
C ILE A 11 -3.81 -4.56 4.21
N LEU A 12 -3.62 -4.88 2.92
CA LEU A 12 -3.17 -3.93 1.89
C LEU A 12 -4.12 -2.73 1.79
N ARG A 13 -5.42 -3.00 1.64
CA ARG A 13 -6.47 -1.97 1.67
C ARG A 13 -6.46 -1.14 2.95
N GLY A 14 -6.24 -1.77 4.11
CA GLY A 14 -6.09 -1.07 5.38
C GLY A 14 -4.89 -0.13 5.39
N PHE A 15 -3.74 -0.61 4.94
CA PHE A 15 -2.51 0.18 4.83
C PHE A 15 -2.71 1.40 3.92
N ARG A 16 -3.24 1.19 2.71
CA ARG A 16 -3.53 2.26 1.73
C ARG A 16 -4.51 3.31 2.25
N ARG A 17 -5.46 2.92 3.09
CA ARG A 17 -6.45 3.85 3.69
C ARG A 17 -5.91 4.64 4.87
N GLU A 18 -5.12 3.98 5.71
CA GLU A 18 -4.80 4.50 7.04
C GLU A 18 -3.40 5.09 7.15
N LEU A 19 -2.45 4.61 6.33
CA LEU A 19 -1.03 4.91 6.44
C LEU A 19 -0.45 5.52 5.16
N ASP A 20 -0.90 5.05 3.99
CA ASP A 20 -0.31 5.33 2.68
C ASP A 20 -1.33 6.04 1.77
N THR A 21 -1.83 7.19 2.21
CA THR A 21 -2.92 7.90 1.51
C THR A 21 -2.50 8.52 0.17
N ASP A 22 -1.21 8.75 -0.03
CA ASP A 22 -0.63 9.26 -1.28
C ASP A 22 -0.25 8.15 -2.27
N GLY A 23 -0.20 6.91 -1.80
CA GLY A 23 0.07 5.73 -2.59
C GLY A 23 1.54 5.40 -2.82
N SER A 24 2.44 6.03 -2.07
CA SER A 24 3.89 5.79 -2.04
C SER A 24 4.32 4.38 -1.60
N LEU A 25 3.43 3.60 -0.97
CA LEU A 25 3.72 2.30 -0.32
C LEU A 25 4.60 2.40 0.93
N CYS A 26 4.74 3.59 1.50
CA CYS A 26 5.38 3.81 2.78
C CYS A 26 4.61 4.84 3.62
N VAL A 27 4.99 4.97 4.88
CA VAL A 27 4.42 5.97 5.78
C VAL A 27 5.52 6.57 6.65
N GLY A 28 5.59 7.90 6.69
CA GLY A 28 6.54 8.60 7.56
C GLY A 28 6.20 8.46 9.05
N PHE A 29 7.19 8.58 9.94
CA PHE A 29 7.02 8.39 11.39
C PHE A 29 5.86 9.21 11.99
N LEU A 30 5.79 10.51 11.71
CA LEU A 30 4.73 11.38 12.25
C LEU A 30 3.33 10.97 11.77
N ASN A 31 3.21 10.57 10.51
CA ASN A 31 1.94 10.13 9.93
C ASN A 31 1.54 8.76 10.51
N PHE A 32 2.51 7.86 10.72
CA PHE A 32 2.28 6.60 11.40
C PHE A 32 1.78 6.81 12.83
N CYS A 33 2.43 7.66 13.63
CA CYS A 33 2.02 7.95 15.01
C CYS A 33 0.60 8.55 15.08
N LYS A 34 0.27 9.49 14.18
CA LYS A 34 -1.10 10.04 14.06
C LYS A 34 -2.12 8.94 13.74
N ALA A 35 -1.80 8.06 12.79
CA ALA A 35 -2.67 6.96 12.41
C ALA A 35 -2.84 5.94 13.54
N ALA A 36 -1.76 5.54 14.21
CA ALA A 36 -1.79 4.62 15.35
C ALA A 36 -2.68 5.15 16.48
N LYS A 37 -2.52 6.43 16.84
CA LYS A 37 -3.39 7.11 17.82
C LYS A 37 -4.86 7.07 17.41
N ARG A 38 -5.16 7.46 16.17
CA ARG A 38 -6.54 7.47 15.63
C ARG A 38 -7.15 6.07 15.53
N LEU A 39 -6.34 5.04 15.32
CA LEU A 39 -6.76 3.65 15.30
C LEU A 39 -6.87 3.03 16.70
N GLY A 40 -6.45 3.74 17.76
CA GLY A 40 -6.39 3.19 19.12
C GLY A 40 -5.36 2.06 19.26
N VAL A 41 -4.31 2.05 18.43
CA VAL A 41 -3.26 1.04 18.45
C VAL A 41 -2.10 1.56 19.28
N MET A 42 -1.81 0.86 20.37
CA MET A 42 -0.58 1.07 21.13
C MET A 42 0.54 0.28 20.47
N VAL A 43 1.61 0.98 20.11
CA VAL A 43 2.73 0.42 19.38
C VAL A 43 4.00 1.16 19.75
N ASP A 44 5.09 0.43 19.92
CA ASP A 44 6.43 1.00 20.07
C ASP A 44 6.93 1.45 18.70
N ALA A 45 6.58 2.69 18.34
CA ALA A 45 6.94 3.28 17.06
C ALA A 45 8.47 3.43 16.92
N SER A 46 9.18 3.73 18.01
CA SER A 46 10.64 3.84 18.01
C SER A 46 11.30 2.52 17.62
N ARG A 47 10.78 1.39 18.13
CA ARG A 47 11.28 0.06 17.75
C ARG A 47 10.94 -0.32 16.30
N LEU A 48 9.78 0.10 15.78
CA LEU A 48 9.37 -0.19 14.40
C LEU A 48 10.18 0.57 13.36
N PHE A 49 10.52 1.82 13.67
CA PHE A 49 11.32 2.65 12.80
C PHE A 49 12.81 2.41 13.04
N GLY A 50 13.24 1.94 14.21
CA GLY A 50 14.64 1.63 14.53
C GLY A 50 15.40 2.84 15.06
N GLU A 51 16.51 2.63 15.78
CA GLU A 51 17.33 3.71 16.34
C GLU A 51 18.02 4.55 15.26
N ASP A 52 18.41 3.93 14.13
CA ASP A 52 18.89 4.60 12.92
C ASP A 52 17.74 5.06 11.99
N SER A 53 16.48 4.89 12.44
CA SER A 53 15.24 5.42 11.87
C SER A 53 15.26 5.71 10.37
N PRO A 54 15.01 4.74 9.47
CA PRO A 54 14.35 5.07 8.21
C PRO A 54 13.21 6.05 8.50
N ASP A 55 13.21 7.20 7.83
CA ASP A 55 12.15 8.22 7.96
C ASP A 55 10.75 7.63 7.68
N THR A 56 10.69 6.46 7.04
CA THR A 56 9.47 5.80 6.59
C THR A 56 9.43 4.30 6.93
N LEU A 57 8.23 3.81 7.23
CA LEU A 57 7.91 2.40 7.33
C LEU A 57 7.21 1.95 6.05
N THR A 58 7.78 0.97 5.35
CA THR A 58 7.24 0.44 4.10
C THR A 58 6.21 -0.68 4.36
N LEU A 59 5.35 -0.93 3.37
CA LEU A 59 4.44 -2.08 3.40
C LEU A 59 5.20 -3.42 3.56
N ASP A 60 6.38 -3.55 2.97
CA ASP A 60 7.20 -4.77 3.04
C ASP A 60 7.74 -5.01 4.45
N GLN A 61 8.16 -3.97 5.16
CA GLN A 61 8.59 -4.08 6.56
C GLN A 61 7.44 -4.46 7.49
N LEU A 62 6.22 -3.97 7.22
CA LEU A 62 5.05 -4.24 8.07
C LEU A 62 4.37 -5.59 7.76
N ALA A 63 4.34 -5.98 6.48
CA ALA A 63 3.68 -7.18 5.98
C ALA A 63 4.46 -7.78 4.79
N PRO A 64 5.59 -8.48 5.04
CA PRO A 64 6.54 -8.88 3.99
C PRO A 64 5.92 -9.66 2.84
N GLU A 65 5.03 -10.60 3.11
CA GLU A 65 4.41 -11.41 2.06
C GLU A 65 3.51 -10.58 1.12
N ILE A 66 2.82 -9.58 1.68
CA ILE A 66 2.00 -8.65 0.91
C ILE A 66 2.90 -7.66 0.16
N GLY A 67 3.94 -7.15 0.81
CA GLY A 67 4.95 -6.28 0.20
C GLY A 67 5.57 -6.91 -1.05
N LYS A 68 6.07 -8.16 -0.92
CA LYS A 68 6.59 -8.95 -2.04
C LYS A 68 5.56 -9.16 -3.16
N LEU A 69 4.29 -9.36 -2.84
CA LEU A 69 3.22 -9.51 -3.84
C LEU A 69 3.02 -8.21 -4.63
N VAL A 70 2.87 -7.08 -3.93
CA VAL A 70 2.70 -5.75 -4.56
C VAL A 70 3.92 -5.39 -5.40
N TRP A 71 5.12 -5.67 -4.90
CA TRP A 71 6.35 -5.44 -5.65
C TRP A 71 6.44 -6.28 -6.92
N ARG A 72 6.07 -7.58 -6.87
CA ARG A 72 6.01 -8.44 -8.06
C ARG A 72 5.02 -7.91 -9.09
N PHE A 73 3.85 -7.47 -8.63
CA PHE A 73 2.85 -6.83 -9.49
C PHE A 73 3.38 -5.55 -10.16
N ARG A 74 4.01 -4.65 -9.40
CA ARG A 74 4.62 -3.42 -9.96
C ARG A 74 5.68 -3.73 -11.00
N ARG A 75 6.55 -4.72 -10.74
CA ARG A 75 7.58 -5.15 -11.69
C ARG A 75 6.96 -5.70 -12.96
N TRP A 76 5.94 -6.54 -12.86
CA TRP A 76 5.20 -7.05 -14.01
C TRP A 76 4.53 -5.93 -14.80
N MET A 77 3.80 -5.03 -14.13
CA MET A 77 3.11 -3.89 -14.74
C MET A 77 4.06 -3.02 -15.55
N VAL A 78 5.18 -2.61 -14.96
CA VAL A 78 6.19 -1.79 -15.66
C VAL A 78 6.81 -2.56 -16.83
N LYS A 79 7.13 -3.85 -16.65
CA LYS A 79 7.70 -4.67 -17.72
C LYS A 79 6.73 -4.88 -18.88
N THR A 80 5.44 -5.05 -18.60
CA THR A 80 4.43 -5.40 -19.61
C THR A 80 3.83 -4.18 -20.29
N PHE A 81 3.64 -3.07 -19.56
CA PHE A 81 2.92 -1.90 -20.07
C PHE A 81 3.75 -0.62 -20.08
N GLY A 82 4.84 -0.53 -19.31
CA GLY A 82 5.64 0.69 -19.15
C GLY A 82 5.30 1.48 -17.88
N GLY A 83 4.12 1.27 -17.31
CA GLY A 83 3.68 1.95 -16.10
C GLY A 83 2.19 1.76 -15.82
N PRO A 84 1.68 2.34 -14.72
CA PRO A 84 0.26 2.26 -14.39
C PRO A 84 -0.61 2.98 -15.42
N GLY A 85 -0.20 4.14 -15.93
CA GLY A 85 -0.98 4.90 -16.92
C GLY A 85 -1.16 4.12 -18.22
N GLU A 86 -0.07 3.54 -18.72
CA GLU A 86 -0.09 2.71 -19.93
C GLU A 86 -0.89 1.41 -19.72
N MET A 87 -0.82 0.82 -18.53
CA MET A 87 -1.65 -0.34 -18.19
C MET A 87 -3.15 0.02 -18.25
N PHE A 88 -3.56 1.15 -17.67
CA PHE A 88 -4.96 1.60 -17.72
C PHE A 88 -5.43 1.83 -19.16
N LEU A 89 -4.64 2.54 -19.98
CA LEU A 89 -4.96 2.75 -21.41
C LEU A 89 -5.06 1.43 -22.17
N ALA A 90 -4.17 0.47 -21.90
CA ALA A 90 -4.21 -0.85 -22.52
C ALA A 90 -5.47 -1.64 -22.13
N PHE A 91 -5.95 -1.52 -20.87
CA PHE A 91 -7.18 -2.17 -20.44
C PHE A 91 -8.43 -1.51 -21.03
N GLU A 92 -8.50 -0.17 -21.06
CA GLU A 92 -9.61 0.55 -21.68
C GLU A 92 -9.74 0.24 -23.18
N ALA A 93 -8.62 0.17 -23.90
CA ALA A 93 -8.60 -0.21 -25.31
C ALA A 93 -9.06 -1.66 -25.55
N GLN A 94 -9.05 -2.53 -24.52
CA GLN A 94 -9.62 -3.89 -24.60
C GLN A 94 -11.13 -3.90 -24.26
N GLU A 95 -11.61 -2.99 -23.40
CA GLU A 95 -13.03 -2.89 -23.00
C GLU A 95 -13.96 -2.48 -24.14
N ASP A 96 -13.45 -1.83 -25.19
CA ASP A 96 -14.19 -1.51 -26.42
C ASP A 96 -14.66 -2.77 -27.18
N SER A 97 -14.23 -3.97 -26.77
CA SER A 97 -14.71 -5.24 -27.31
C SER A 97 -15.79 -5.94 -26.46
N HIS A 98 -15.87 -5.72 -25.14
CA HIS A 98 -16.85 -6.37 -24.26
C HIS A 98 -17.15 -5.59 -22.96
N GLY A 99 -17.98 -4.54 -23.04
CA GLY A 99 -18.91 -4.13 -21.96
C GLY A 99 -18.29 -3.50 -20.71
N LYS A 100 -18.71 -2.26 -20.43
CA LYS A 100 -18.25 -1.41 -19.32
C LYS A 100 -18.33 -2.09 -17.94
N LEU A 101 -17.27 -1.93 -17.15
CA LEU A 101 -17.29 -2.11 -15.70
C LEU A 101 -17.81 -0.83 -15.03
N SER A 102 -19.13 -0.71 -14.89
CA SER A 102 -19.78 0.27 -14.01
C SER A 102 -19.97 -0.29 -12.60
#